data_AF-A0A1G6F5L5-F1
#
_entry.id   AF-A0A1G6F5L5-F1
#
_cell.length_a   1.000
_cell.length_b   1.000
_cell.length_c   1.000
_cell.angle_alpha   90.00
_cell.angle_beta   90.00
_cell.angle_gamma   90.00
#
_symmetry.space_group_name_H-M   'P 1'
#
loop_
_entity.id
_entity.type
_entity.pdbx_description
1 polymer ?
#
loop_
_entity_poly.entity_id
_entity_poly.type
_entity_poly.pdbx_seq_one_letter_code
_entity_poly.pdbx_strand_id
1 'polypeptide(L)'
;MPNSKIYYRIITTVIIVLILFLGAFREKIIIILNNLLLTNVDDYEVPWLSNFINSYGSTKTVRQWISHYIIFYSLYLSCHFILINMVFRNHTRVRLWVNFGLGALLSVLILGKIIFGVLNVTILEEYFSFAFHKLIALPFLLLAIEGGMSFYKIIDDRTI
;
A
#
# COMPACT_ATOMS: atom_id res chain seq x y z
N MET A 1 12.51 -31.22 -1.24
CA MET A 1 11.11 -31.00 -1.68
C MET A 1 11.06 -30.06 -2.88
N PRO A 2 10.94 -30.59 -4.12
CA PRO A 2 10.93 -29.79 -5.35
C PRO A 2 9.65 -28.93 -5.54
N ASN A 3 8.53 -29.29 -4.89
CA ASN A 3 7.24 -28.61 -5.07
C ASN A 3 7.17 -27.20 -4.45
N SER A 4 7.92 -26.90 -3.39
CA SER A 4 7.83 -25.61 -2.68
C SER A 4 8.27 -24.41 -3.53
N LYS A 5 9.21 -24.62 -4.46
CA LYS A 5 9.67 -23.58 -5.39
C LYS A 5 8.61 -23.19 -6.41
N ILE A 6 7.78 -24.14 -6.85
CA ILE A 6 6.70 -23.91 -7.83
C ILE A 6 5.58 -23.12 -7.17
N TYR A 7 5.10 -23.54 -6.01
CA TYR A 7 4.07 -22.81 -5.24
C TYR A 7 4.49 -21.38 -4.95
N TYR A 8 5.74 -21.18 -4.53
CA TYR A 8 6.26 -19.85 -4.26
C TYR A 8 6.24 -18.96 -5.52
N ARG A 9 6.66 -19.47 -6.68
CA ARG A 9 6.62 -18.72 -7.95
C ARG A 9 5.18 -18.34 -8.34
N ILE A 10 4.24 -19.27 -8.18
CA ILE A 10 2.82 -19.01 -8.47
C ILE A 10 2.29 -17.91 -7.55
N ILE A 11 2.52 -18.01 -6.23
CA ILE A 11 2.06 -17.02 -5.25
C ILE A 11 2.68 -15.64 -5.54
N THR A 12 3.99 -15.58 -5.83
CA THR A 12 4.64 -14.30 -6.20
C THR A 12 3.99 -13.70 -7.43
N THR A 13 3.71 -14.52 -8.45
CA THR A 13 3.05 -14.06 -9.69
C THR A 13 1.65 -13.53 -9.38
N VAL A 14 0.86 -14.25 -8.59
CA VAL A 14 -0.49 -13.82 -8.18
C VAL A 14 -0.43 -12.50 -7.43
N ILE A 15 0.52 -12.31 -6.52
CA ILE A 15 0.69 -11.07 -5.76
C ILE A 15 1.10 -9.92 -6.69
N ILE A 16 2.04 -10.14 -7.60
CA ILE A 16 2.44 -9.11 -8.58
C ILE A 16 1.24 -8.71 -9.44
N VAL A 17 0.46 -9.67 -9.94
CA VAL A 17 -0.76 -9.40 -10.72
C VAL A 17 -1.78 -8.63 -9.89
N LEU A 18 -1.98 -8.99 -8.62
CA LEU A 18 -2.86 -8.28 -7.69
C LEU A 18 -2.41 -6.83 -7.50
N ILE A 19 -1.12 -6.58 -7.29
CA ILE A 19 -0.62 -5.22 -7.12
C ILE A 19 -0.79 -4.43 -8.41
N LEU A 20 -0.43 -4.99 -9.57
CA LEU A 20 -0.63 -4.32 -10.86
C LEU A 20 -2.10 -4.01 -11.13
N PHE A 21 -2.99 -4.95 -10.82
CA PHE A 21 -4.44 -4.77 -10.93
C PHE A 21 -4.94 -3.67 -9.99
N LEU A 22 -4.59 -3.73 -8.71
CA LEU A 22 -4.98 -2.71 -7.73
C LEU A 22 -4.46 -1.33 -8.15
N GLY A 23 -3.22 -1.23 -8.65
CA GLY A 23 -2.63 0.01 -9.11
C GLY A 23 -3.31 0.57 -10.37
N ALA A 24 -3.49 -0.26 -11.40
CA ALA A 24 -4.07 0.14 -12.68
C ALA A 24 -5.56 0.49 -12.57
N PHE A 25 -6.29 -0.22 -11.70
CA PHE A 25 -7.74 -0.04 -11.52
C PHE A 25 -8.09 0.74 -10.25
N ARG A 26 -7.12 1.45 -9.63
CA ARG A 26 -7.27 2.19 -8.36
C ARG A 26 -8.59 2.94 -8.26
N GLU A 27 -8.84 3.88 -9.18
CA GLU A 27 -10.03 4.73 -9.14
C GLU A 27 -11.33 3.92 -9.22
N LYS A 28 -11.38 2.90 -10.09
CA LYS A 28 -12.56 2.04 -10.24
C LYS A 28 -12.81 1.20 -8.99
N ILE A 29 -11.75 0.67 -8.38
CA ILE A 29 -11.85 -0.12 -7.15
C ILE A 29 -12.30 0.75 -5.98
N ILE A 30 -11.80 1.98 -5.87
CA ILE A 30 -12.24 2.92 -4.83
C ILE A 30 -13.71 3.30 -5.00
N ILE A 31 -14.19 3.50 -6.23
CA ILE A 31 -15.62 3.72 -6.49
C ILE A 31 -16.45 2.52 -6.05
N ILE A 32 -16.02 1.30 -6.38
CA ILE A 32 -16.72 0.06 -5.96
C ILE A 32 -16.74 -0.05 -4.43
N LEU A 33 -15.61 0.19 -3.76
CA LEU A 33 -15.51 0.15 -2.29
C LEU A 33 -16.41 1.21 -1.63
N ASN A 34 -16.47 2.40 -2.20
CA ASN A 34 -17.33 3.47 -1.70
C ASN A 34 -18.82 3.10 -1.88
N ASN A 35 -19.19 2.49 -3.01
CA ASN A 35 -20.54 1.99 -3.24
C ASN A 35 -20.91 0.83 -2.29
N LEU A 36 -19.97 -0.05 -1.97
CA LEU A 36 -20.15 -1.11 -0.99
C LEU A 36 -20.30 -0.57 0.45
N LEU A 37 -19.55 0.47 0.80
CA LEU A 37 -19.72 1.16 2.08
C LEU A 37 -21.06 1.89 2.16
N LEU A 38 -21.54 2.48 1.05
CA LEU A 38 -22.87 3.09 0.97
C LEU A 38 -23.97 2.08 1.30
N THR A 39 -23.87 0.83 0.81
CA THR A 39 -24.89 -0.19 1.07
C THR A 39 -24.87 -0.79 2.47
N ASN A 40 -23.78 -0.66 3.26
CA ASN A 40 -23.61 -1.37 4.53
C ASN A 40 -23.49 -0.46 5.77
N VAL A 41 -23.20 0.83 5.60
CA VAL A 41 -23.00 1.76 6.73
C VAL A 41 -24.31 2.45 7.16
N ASP A 42 -25.28 2.60 6.26
CA ASP A 42 -26.58 3.18 6.60
C ASP A 42 -27.39 2.29 7.58
N ASP A 43 -26.98 1.03 7.77
CA ASP A 43 -27.59 0.07 8.72
C ASP A 43 -26.88 -0.02 10.09
N TYR A 44 -25.68 0.55 10.24
CA TYR A 44 -24.88 0.47 11.47
C TYR A 44 -24.63 1.87 12.06
N GLU A 45 -25.52 2.31 12.94
CA GLU A 45 -25.34 3.51 13.75
C GLU A 45 -24.22 3.29 14.79
N VAL A 46 -22.98 3.59 14.39
CA VAL A 46 -21.82 3.60 15.30
C VAL A 46 -21.55 5.04 15.75
N PRO A 47 -21.88 5.42 17.01
CA PRO A 47 -21.90 6.83 17.43
C PRO A 47 -20.54 7.53 17.42
N TRP A 48 -19.46 6.80 17.70
CA TRP A 48 -18.10 7.38 17.66
C TRP A 48 -17.64 7.64 16.22
N LEU A 49 -18.05 6.79 15.27
CA LEU A 49 -17.73 6.94 13.87
C LEU A 49 -18.56 8.08 13.27
N SER A 50 -19.84 8.23 13.65
CA SER A 50 -20.68 9.35 13.20
C SER A 50 -20.16 10.70 13.71
N ASN A 51 -19.70 10.78 14.97
CA ASN A 51 -19.08 12.00 15.51
C ASN A 51 -17.74 12.35 14.85
N PHE A 52 -16.92 11.35 14.52
CA PHE A 52 -15.69 11.55 13.74
C PHE A 52 -16.00 12.00 12.30
N ILE A 53 -17.04 11.43 11.68
CA ILE A 53 -17.51 11.82 10.34
C ILE A 53 -18.04 13.26 10.34
N ASN A 54 -18.83 13.65 11.34
CA ASN A 54 -19.43 14.98 11.44
C ASN A 54 -18.39 16.09 11.69
N SER A 55 -17.22 15.76 12.25
CA SER A 55 -16.14 16.73 12.51
C SER A 55 -15.18 16.93 11.32
N TYR A 56 -15.13 16.00 10.35
CA TYR A 56 -14.28 16.07 9.15
C TYR A 56 -15.00 16.59 7.88
N GLY A 57 -16.20 17.16 8.02
CA GLY A 57 -17.01 17.67 6.91
C GLY A 57 -17.91 16.63 6.26
N SER A 58 -18.62 16.98 5.17
CA SER A 58 -19.76 16.23 4.63
C SER A 58 -19.56 14.70 4.59
N THR A 59 -20.60 13.93 4.89
CA THR A 59 -20.55 12.45 4.93
C THR A 59 -20.03 11.80 3.65
N LYS A 60 -20.04 12.50 2.49
CA LYS A 60 -19.44 12.04 1.23
C LYS A 60 -17.91 12.12 1.23
N THR A 61 -17.34 13.19 1.78
CA THR A 61 -15.89 13.41 1.88
C THR A 61 -15.22 12.39 2.82
N VAL A 62 -15.84 12.10 3.96
CA VAL A 62 -15.27 11.12 4.91
C VAL A 62 -15.38 9.69 4.39
N ARG A 63 -16.48 9.33 3.71
CA ARG A 63 -16.64 8.02 3.06
C ARG A 63 -15.59 7.77 1.97
N GLN A 64 -15.34 8.78 1.13
CA GLN A 64 -14.25 8.73 0.16
C GLN A 64 -12.90 8.57 0.86
N TRP A 65 -12.67 9.30 1.96
CA TRP A 65 -11.44 9.19 2.73
C TRP A 65 -11.22 7.77 3.30
N ILE A 66 -12.23 7.16 3.90
CA ILE A 66 -12.17 5.79 4.43
C ILE A 66 -11.89 4.77 3.31
N SER A 67 -12.65 4.84 2.22
CA SER A 67 -12.50 3.93 1.07
C SER A 67 -11.09 3.98 0.48
N HIS A 68 -10.58 5.21 0.33
CA HIS A 68 -9.31 5.49 -0.33
C HIS A 68 -8.13 5.17 0.60
N TYR A 69 -8.13 5.68 1.83
CA TYR A 69 -6.98 5.62 2.75
C TYR A 69 -6.98 4.43 3.70
N ILE A 70 -8.14 4.03 4.21
CA ILE A 70 -8.20 2.93 5.16
C ILE A 70 -8.29 1.60 4.43
N ILE A 71 -9.18 1.46 3.45
CA ILE A 71 -9.42 0.15 2.82
C ILE A 71 -8.44 -0.09 1.68
N PHE A 72 -8.50 0.73 0.63
CA PHE A 72 -7.70 0.51 -0.58
C PHE A 72 -6.20 0.54 -0.27
N TYR A 73 -5.72 1.58 0.41
CA TYR A 73 -4.30 1.70 0.70
C TYR A 73 -3.79 0.63 1.66
N SER A 74 -4.55 0.21 2.68
CA SER A 74 -4.12 -0.91 3.55
C SER A 74 -4.02 -2.23 2.80
N LEU A 75 -4.98 -2.52 1.91
CA LEU A 75 -4.94 -3.71 1.06
C LEU A 75 -3.72 -3.66 0.13
N TYR A 76 -3.52 -2.52 -0.54
CA TYR A 76 -2.41 -2.30 -1.44
C TYR A 76 -1.06 -2.44 -0.73
N LEU A 77 -0.92 -1.86 0.46
CA LEU A 77 0.28 -1.95 1.28
C LEU A 77 0.57 -3.38 1.75
N SER A 78 -0.47 -4.11 2.13
CA SER A 78 -0.35 -5.50 2.57
C SER A 78 0.22 -6.38 1.46
N CYS A 79 -0.26 -6.21 0.21
CA CYS A 79 0.32 -6.91 -0.93
C CYS A 79 1.81 -6.60 -1.11
N HIS A 80 2.22 -5.35 -0.94
CA HIS A 80 3.62 -4.96 -1.00
C HIS A 80 4.48 -5.56 0.11
N PHE A 81 4.00 -5.58 1.35
CA PHE A 81 4.72 -6.22 2.45
C PHE A 81 4.87 -7.73 2.23
N ILE A 82 3.82 -8.40 1.75
CA ILE A 82 3.93 -9.83 1.43
C ILE A 82 4.97 -10.03 0.32
N LEU A 83 4.95 -9.19 -0.72
CA LEU A 83 5.93 -9.24 -1.80
C LEU A 83 7.36 -9.01 -1.30
N ILE A 84 7.61 -8.01 -0.45
CA ILE A 84 8.94 -7.76 0.17
C ILE A 84 9.39 -8.98 0.98
N ASN A 85 8.48 -9.57 1.75
CA ASN A 85 8.80 -10.77 2.54
C ASN A 85 9.13 -11.97 1.67
N MET A 86 8.50 -12.08 0.50
CA MET A 86 8.82 -13.08 -0.49
C MET A 86 10.19 -12.79 -1.12
N VAL A 87 10.35 -11.64 -1.78
CA VAL A 87 11.56 -11.15 -2.46
C VAL A 87 12.81 -11.38 -1.59
N PHE A 88 12.83 -10.78 -0.40
CA PHE A 88 13.96 -10.90 0.52
C PHE A 88 13.88 -12.10 1.47
N ARG A 89 13.23 -13.21 1.08
CA ARG A 89 13.04 -14.38 1.97
C ARG A 89 14.34 -14.93 2.55
N ASN A 90 15.43 -14.85 1.78
CA ASN A 90 16.74 -15.36 2.14
C ASN A 90 17.62 -14.30 2.84
N HIS A 91 17.19 -13.04 2.87
CA HIS A 91 17.95 -11.91 3.40
C HIS A 91 17.21 -11.27 4.59
N THR A 92 17.12 -11.98 5.72
CA THR A 92 16.34 -11.58 6.90
C THR A 92 16.62 -10.16 7.39
N ARG A 93 17.89 -9.74 7.42
CA ARG A 93 18.25 -8.36 7.82
C ARG A 93 17.71 -7.33 6.85
N VAL A 94 17.90 -7.53 5.54
CA VAL A 94 17.40 -6.62 4.50
C VAL A 94 15.89 -6.53 4.56
N ARG A 95 15.21 -7.67 4.67
CA ARG A 95 13.75 -7.75 4.83
C ARG A 95 13.24 -6.93 6.01
N LEU A 96 13.88 -7.05 7.17
CA LEU A 96 13.52 -6.27 8.36
C LEU A 96 13.72 -4.77 8.15
N TRP A 97 14.89 -4.36 7.62
CA TRP A 97 15.18 -2.95 7.37
C TRP A 97 14.24 -2.33 6.33
N VAL A 98 13.92 -3.06 5.25
CA VAL A 98 12.98 -2.60 4.23
C VAL A 98 11.56 -2.50 4.79
N ASN A 99 11.09 -3.52 5.52
CA ASN A 99 9.76 -3.48 6.13
C ASN A 99 9.63 -2.35 7.16
N PHE A 100 10.63 -2.21 8.04
CA PHE A 100 10.64 -1.18 9.07
C PHE A 100 10.78 0.22 8.47
N GLY A 101 11.69 0.40 7.51
CA GLY A 101 11.90 1.68 6.82
C GLY A 101 10.67 2.12 6.05
N LEU A 102 10.04 1.20 5.29
CA LEU A 102 8.80 1.48 4.56
C LEU A 102 7.65 1.77 5.52
N GLY A 103 7.50 0.97 6.59
CA GLY A 103 6.46 1.18 7.60
C GLY A 103 6.61 2.52 8.32
N ALA A 104 7.83 2.87 8.73
CA ALA A 104 8.12 4.14 9.40
C ALA A 104 7.86 5.33 8.46
N LEU A 105 8.34 5.26 7.23
CA LEU A 105 8.12 6.30 6.22
C LEU A 105 6.62 6.55 5.98
N LEU A 106 5.85 5.49 5.76
CA LEU A 106 4.41 5.60 5.54
C LEU A 106 3.67 6.13 6.77
N SER A 107 4.07 5.69 7.97
CA SER A 107 3.50 6.20 9.22
C SER A 107 3.74 7.70 9.38
N VAL A 108 4.96 8.17 9.10
CA VAL A 108 5.29 9.61 9.11
C VAL A 108 4.44 10.37 8.10
N LEU A 109 4.21 9.81 6.90
CA LEU A 109 3.43 10.47 5.88
C LEU A 109 1.94 10.58 6.24
N ILE A 110 1.36 9.50 6.78
CA ILE A 110 -0.03 9.47 7.24
C ILE A 110 -0.21 10.41 8.44
N LEU A 111 0.67 10.33 9.43
CA LEU A 111 0.62 11.18 10.62
C LEU A 111 0.82 12.65 10.25
N GLY A 112 1.77 12.95 9.36
CA GLY A 112 1.98 14.30 8.83
C GLY A 112 0.72 14.85 8.20
N LYS A 113 0.07 14.07 7.32
CA LYS A 113 -1.22 14.46 6.72
C LYS A 113 -2.28 14.75 7.80
N ILE A 114 -2.45 13.86 8.79
CA ILE A 114 -3.45 14.04 9.85
C ILE A 114 -3.16 15.29 10.68
N ILE A 115 -1.91 15.47 11.12
CA ILE A 115 -1.50 16.63 11.93
C ILE A 115 -1.72 17.93 11.17
N PHE A 116 -1.25 18.03 9.93
CA PHE A 116 -1.40 19.27 9.16
C PHE A 116 -2.84 19.53 8.71
N GLY A 117 -3.64 18.48 8.48
CA GLY A 117 -5.08 18.60 8.27
C GLY A 117 -5.80 19.16 9.51
N VAL A 118 -5.47 18.67 10.71
CA VAL A 118 -6.02 19.19 11.98
C VAL A 118 -5.59 20.64 12.24
N LEU A 119 -4.38 21.01 11.84
CA LEU A 119 -3.86 22.38 11.96
C LEU A 119 -4.34 23.32 10.84
N ASN A 120 -5.16 22.84 9.88
CA ASN A 120 -5.61 23.59 8.70
C ASN A 120 -4.46 24.18 7.84
N VAL A 121 -3.31 23.50 7.81
CA VAL A 121 -2.18 23.90 6.95
C VAL A 121 -2.24 23.10 5.64
N THR A 122 -3.12 23.54 4.74
CA THR A 122 -3.47 22.82 3.50
C THR A 122 -2.28 22.49 2.61
N ILE A 123 -1.31 23.41 2.48
CA ILE A 123 -0.11 23.20 1.65
C ILE A 123 0.70 21.99 2.13
N LEU A 124 0.90 21.87 3.45
CA LEU A 124 1.66 20.75 4.01
C LEU A 124 0.83 19.47 3.96
N GLU A 125 -0.46 19.53 4.24
CA GLU A 125 -1.36 18.37 4.09
C GLU A 125 -1.29 17.78 2.67
N GLU A 126 -1.40 18.64 1.65
CA GLU A 126 -1.29 18.24 0.24
C GLU A 126 0.08 17.67 -0.10
N TYR A 127 1.16 18.26 0.41
CA TYR A 127 2.51 17.74 0.23
C TYR A 127 2.65 16.32 0.80
N PHE A 128 2.19 16.09 2.03
CA PHE A 128 2.26 14.76 2.67
C PHE A 128 1.37 13.75 1.93
N SER A 129 0.20 14.17 1.47
CA SER A 129 -0.68 13.36 0.63
C SER A 129 -0.01 12.97 -0.69
N PHE A 130 0.59 13.93 -1.39
CA PHE A 130 1.30 13.70 -2.64
C PHE A 130 2.52 12.79 -2.47
N ALA A 131 3.33 13.04 -1.44
CA ALA A 131 4.50 12.22 -1.11
C ALA A 131 4.09 10.77 -0.81
N PHE A 132 3.01 10.56 -0.06
CA PHE A 132 2.44 9.23 0.19
C PHE A 132 2.08 8.50 -1.10
N HIS A 133 1.37 9.16 -2.03
CA HIS A 133 1.00 8.57 -3.32
C HIS A 133 2.20 8.18 -4.17
N LYS A 134 3.26 8.99 -4.17
CA LYS A 134 4.49 8.71 -4.93
C LYS A 134 5.32 7.59 -4.33
N LEU A 135 5.45 7.55 -2.99
CA LEU A 135 6.29 6.58 -2.30
C LEU A 135 5.68 5.17 -2.28
N ILE A 136 4.40 5.05 -2.58
CA ILE A 136 3.74 3.78 -2.78
C ILE A 136 4.26 3.00 -4.02
N ALA A 137 4.93 3.66 -4.97
CA ALA A 137 5.61 2.99 -6.08
C ALA A 137 6.99 2.43 -5.69
N LEU A 138 7.53 2.80 -4.52
CA LEU A 138 8.89 2.42 -4.08
C LEU A 138 9.13 0.89 -4.04
N PRO A 139 8.18 0.04 -3.61
CA PRO A 139 8.38 -1.40 -3.65
C PRO A 139 8.61 -1.97 -5.06
N PHE A 140 8.05 -1.35 -6.11
CA PHE A 140 8.33 -1.74 -7.50
C PHE A 140 9.75 -1.38 -7.93
N LEU A 141 10.26 -0.24 -7.46
CA LEU A 141 11.65 0.15 -7.68
C LEU A 141 12.60 -0.86 -7.03
N LEU A 142 12.30 -1.30 -5.79
CA LEU A 142 13.08 -2.31 -5.08
C LEU A 142 13.04 -3.67 -5.79
N LEU A 143 11.88 -4.07 -6.33
CA LEU A 143 11.73 -5.25 -7.19
C LEU A 143 12.56 -5.15 -8.48
N ALA A 144 12.55 -3.99 -9.14
CA ALA A 144 13.34 -3.77 -10.35
C ALA A 144 14.85 -3.85 -10.04
N ILE A 145 15.28 -3.33 -8.90
CA ILE A 145 16.68 -3.41 -8.43
C ILE A 145 17.06 -4.87 -8.11
N GLU A 146 16.26 -5.60 -7.33
CA GLU A 146 16.58 -7.00 -6.98
C GLU A 146 16.49 -7.93 -8.19
N GLY A 147 15.48 -7.73 -9.06
CA GLY A 147 15.35 -8.43 -10.33
C GLY A 147 16.52 -8.14 -11.26
N GLY A 148 16.97 -6.89 -11.35
CA GLY A 148 18.15 -6.48 -12.11
C GLY A 148 19.45 -7.10 -11.58
N MET A 149 19.66 -7.09 -10.26
CA MET A 149 20.83 -7.72 -9.64
C MET A 149 20.86 -9.24 -9.85
N SER A 150 19.69 -9.89 -9.80
CA SER A 150 19.58 -11.33 -10.06
C SER A 150 19.93 -11.67 -11.51
N PHE A 151 19.50 -10.84 -12.48
CA PHE A 151 19.90 -10.98 -13.88
C PHE A 151 21.40 -10.77 -14.08
N TYR A 152 21.97 -9.76 -13.43
CA TYR A 152 23.41 -9.46 -13.53
C TYR A 152 24.27 -10.62 -13.01
N LYS A 153 23.88 -11.21 -11.88
CA LYS A 153 24.57 -12.35 -11.28
C LYS A 153 24.54 -13.61 -12.16
N ILE A 154 23.43 -13.84 -12.87
CA ILE A 154 23.30 -14.96 -13.82
C ILE A 154 24.21 -14.76 -15.05
N ILE A 155 24.46 -13.52 -15.47
CA ILE A 155 25.36 -13.21 -16.58
C ILE A 155 26.81 -13.43 -16.15
N ASP A 156 27.18 -12.94 -14.96
CA ASP A 156 28.53 -13.04 -14.40
C ASP A 156 28.94 -14.51 -14.15
N ASP A 157 28.04 -15.32 -13.60
CA ASP A 157 28.24 -16.77 -13.38
C ASP A 157 28.32 -17.59 -14.69
N ARG A 158 27.94 -17.02 -15.84
CA ARG A 158 28.05 -17.66 -17.18
C ARG A 158 29.30 -17.23 -17.95
N THR A 159 30.04 -16.25 -17.44
CA THR A 159 31.25 -15.70 -18.07
C THR A 159 32.54 -16.19 -17.41
N ILE A 160 32.47 -17.13 -16.47
CA ILE A 160 33.60 -17.79 -15.81
C ILE A 160 33.61 -19.28 -16.15
#